data_AF-S0AMC9-F1
#
_entry.id   AF-S0AMC9-F1
#
_cell.length_a   1.000
_cell.length_b   1.000
_cell.length_c   1.000
_cell.angle_alpha   90.00
_cell.angle_beta   90.00
_cell.angle_gamma   90.00
#
_symmetry.space_group_name_H-M   'P 1'
#
loop_
_entity.id
_entity.type
_entity.pdbx_description
1 polymer ?
#
loop_
_entity_poly.entity_id
_entity_poly.type
_entity_poly.pdbx_seq_one_letter_code
_entity_poly.pdbx_strand_id
1 'polypeptide(L)'
;MKISDSIEKIDGAMANSYLIMIDGMNIIVDAGTPGSGKKITGYLEDHKIKLDAILITHYHVDHVGGLSRIYEKYHPEIFVPANELSIISGSEPVPPKPFLPKFASTIMRARKVKDLKPSSDMNISGIELVKTPGHTRDSTSYYLKEQKVVFSGDAAVNLKGVPGYNKGFAANPENAEKSLKAIRTMDALILPGHGDKMDLRTGI
;
A
#
# COMPACT_ATOMS: atom_id res chain seq x y z
N MET A 1 3.39 -16.01 1.34
CA MET A 1 2.64 -16.57 2.49
C MET A 1 1.13 -16.43 2.30
N LYS A 2 0.37 -17.54 2.32
CA LYS A 2 -1.10 -17.52 2.25
C LYS A 2 -1.72 -16.90 3.51
N ILE A 3 -2.67 -15.98 3.36
CA ILE A 3 -3.44 -15.36 4.46
C ILE A 3 -4.87 -15.92 4.50
N SER A 4 -5.52 -16.00 3.33
CA SER A 4 -6.82 -16.63 3.09
C SER A 4 -6.80 -17.29 1.70
N ASP A 5 -7.93 -17.84 1.24
CA ASP A 5 -8.05 -18.37 -0.13
C ASP A 5 -7.93 -17.29 -1.21
N SER A 6 -8.22 -16.04 -0.86
CA SER A 6 -8.26 -14.87 -1.75
C SER A 6 -7.11 -13.89 -1.51
N ILE A 7 -6.29 -14.09 -0.48
CA ILE A 7 -5.27 -13.12 -0.06
C ILE A 7 -3.95 -13.81 0.25
N GLU A 8 -2.88 -13.31 -0.34
CA GLU A 8 -1.51 -13.77 -0.10
C GLU A 8 -0.58 -12.58 0.15
N LYS A 9 0.35 -12.74 1.08
CA LYS A 9 1.48 -11.81 1.26
C LYS A 9 2.64 -12.28 0.39
N ILE A 10 3.22 -11.37 -0.40
CA ILE A 10 4.45 -11.64 -1.16
C ILE A 10 5.65 -11.39 -0.24
N ASP A 11 6.38 -12.45 0.09
CA ASP A 11 7.41 -12.40 1.12
C ASP A 11 8.70 -11.67 0.69
N GLY A 12 9.38 -11.09 1.68
CA GLY A 12 10.70 -10.48 1.51
C GLY A 12 10.70 -9.03 1.00
N ALA A 13 9.59 -8.33 1.08
CA ALA A 13 9.53 -6.89 0.86
C ALA A 13 9.70 -6.12 2.20
N MET A 14 10.29 -4.92 2.16
CA MET A 14 10.53 -4.09 3.36
C MET A 14 9.22 -3.52 3.92
N ALA A 15 8.41 -2.91 3.05
CA ALA A 15 6.98 -2.81 3.25
C ALA A 15 6.30 -4.01 2.60
N ASN A 16 5.23 -4.49 3.22
CA ASN A 16 4.46 -5.64 2.76
C ASN A 16 3.78 -5.34 1.43
N SER A 17 3.79 -6.33 0.54
CA SER A 17 2.98 -6.35 -0.68
C SER A 17 2.02 -7.52 -0.59
N TYR A 18 0.77 -7.29 -1.00
CA TYR A 18 -0.28 -8.30 -0.93
C TYR A 18 -0.88 -8.55 -2.29
N LEU A 19 -1.15 -9.82 -2.61
CA LEU A 19 -1.96 -10.23 -3.74
C LEU A 19 -3.39 -10.50 -3.25
N ILE A 20 -4.36 -9.91 -3.95
CA ILE A 20 -5.80 -10.13 -3.76
C ILE A 20 -6.33 -10.80 -5.03
N MET A 21 -7.10 -11.87 -4.85
CA MET A 21 -7.83 -12.58 -5.89
C MET A 21 -9.33 -12.42 -5.62
N ILE A 22 -10.01 -11.56 -6.38
CA ILE A 22 -11.42 -11.23 -6.18
C ILE A 22 -12.11 -10.97 -7.51
N ASP A 23 -13.32 -11.51 -7.70
CA ASP A 23 -14.13 -11.34 -8.92
C ASP A 23 -13.37 -11.61 -10.23
N GLY A 24 -12.47 -12.60 -10.22
CA GLY A 24 -11.64 -12.97 -11.36
C GLY A 24 -10.47 -12.01 -11.65
N MET A 25 -10.28 -10.98 -10.83
CA MET A 25 -9.17 -10.04 -10.90
C MET A 25 -8.05 -10.43 -9.93
N ASN A 26 -6.81 -10.20 -10.36
CA ASN A 26 -5.63 -10.29 -9.52
C ASN A 26 -5.07 -8.89 -9.29
N ILE A 27 -4.96 -8.50 -8.03
CA ILE A 27 -4.67 -7.12 -7.63
C ILE A 27 -3.53 -7.12 -6.62
N ILE A 28 -2.55 -6.26 -6.82
CA ILE A 28 -1.47 -6.05 -5.85
C ILE A 28 -1.78 -4.82 -5.00
N VAL A 29 -1.65 -4.92 -3.68
CA VAL A 29 -1.58 -3.77 -2.78
C VAL A 29 -0.13 -3.50 -2.41
N ASP A 30 0.34 -2.31 -2.74
CA ASP A 30 1.72 -1.83 -2.64
C ASP A 30 2.77 -2.66 -3.39
N ALA A 31 3.76 -1.97 -3.96
CA ALA A 31 4.81 -2.54 -4.81
C ALA A 31 6.16 -2.71 -4.11
N GLY A 32 6.23 -2.44 -2.80
CA GLY A 32 7.46 -2.60 -2.03
C GLY A 32 8.58 -1.63 -2.47
N THR A 33 9.81 -1.97 -2.13
CA THR A 33 11.03 -1.27 -2.56
C THR A 33 11.37 -1.55 -4.03
N PRO A 34 12.35 -0.85 -4.65
CA PRO A 34 12.79 -1.17 -6.02
C PRO A 34 13.20 -2.64 -6.22
N GLY A 35 13.78 -3.28 -5.20
CA GLY A 35 14.10 -4.71 -5.24
C GLY A 35 12.86 -5.64 -5.18
N SER A 36 11.78 -5.19 -4.55
CA SER A 36 10.52 -5.93 -4.43
C SER A 36 9.86 -6.16 -5.79
N GLY A 37 10.01 -5.26 -6.75
CA GLY A 37 9.47 -5.45 -8.10
C GLY A 37 9.93 -6.76 -8.76
N LYS A 38 11.19 -7.20 -8.53
CA LYS A 38 11.68 -8.50 -9.04
C LYS A 38 10.98 -9.67 -8.35
N LYS A 39 10.72 -9.57 -7.05
CA LYS A 39 10.05 -10.60 -6.26
C LYS A 39 8.59 -10.75 -6.68
N ILE A 40 7.88 -9.63 -6.79
CA ILE A 40 6.47 -9.61 -7.23
C ILE A 40 6.36 -10.16 -8.65
N THR A 41 7.18 -9.66 -9.59
CA THR A 41 7.12 -10.13 -10.99
C THR A 41 7.50 -11.60 -11.16
N GLY A 42 8.41 -12.13 -10.35
CA GLY A 42 8.76 -13.55 -10.31
C GLY A 42 7.66 -14.40 -9.69
N TYR A 43 7.09 -13.98 -8.55
CA TYR A 43 5.96 -14.66 -7.91
C TYR A 43 4.79 -14.84 -8.87
N LEU A 44 4.38 -13.76 -9.54
CA LEU A 44 3.29 -13.79 -10.52
C LEU A 44 3.61 -14.71 -11.72
N GLU A 45 4.86 -14.76 -12.16
CA GLU A 45 5.29 -15.62 -13.28
C GLU A 45 5.28 -17.11 -12.91
N ASP A 46 5.86 -17.45 -11.75
CA ASP A 46 5.94 -18.82 -11.25
C ASP A 46 4.54 -19.43 -11.06
N HIS A 47 3.57 -18.60 -10.67
CA HIS A 47 2.18 -19.00 -10.45
C HIS A 47 1.27 -18.77 -11.68
N LYS A 48 1.82 -18.26 -12.79
CA LYS A 48 1.08 -17.94 -14.03
C LYS A 48 -0.11 -17.00 -13.81
N ILE A 49 0.06 -16.02 -12.94
CA ILE A 49 -0.95 -15.04 -12.57
C ILE A 49 -0.83 -13.83 -13.50
N LYS A 50 -1.92 -13.53 -14.23
CA LYS A 50 -2.08 -12.25 -14.91
C LYS A 50 -2.38 -11.17 -13.86
N LEU A 51 -1.71 -10.03 -13.90
CA LEU A 51 -1.99 -8.91 -13.01
C LEU A 51 -2.92 -7.90 -13.69
N ASP A 52 -4.01 -7.54 -13.01
CA ASP A 52 -5.02 -6.62 -13.55
C ASP A 52 -4.85 -5.20 -12.99
N ALA A 53 -4.61 -5.08 -11.67
CA ALA A 53 -4.47 -3.77 -11.03
C ALA A 53 -3.42 -3.73 -9.91
N ILE A 54 -2.94 -2.53 -9.60
CA ILE A 54 -2.16 -2.21 -8.41
C ILE A 54 -2.84 -1.08 -7.65
N LEU A 55 -2.99 -1.27 -6.34
CA LEU A 55 -3.53 -0.31 -5.40
C LEU A 55 -2.38 0.20 -4.52
N ILE A 56 -2.10 1.50 -4.55
CA ILE A 56 -1.01 2.12 -3.78
C ILE A 56 -1.56 2.84 -2.57
N THR A 57 -1.03 2.53 -1.39
CA THR A 57 -1.46 3.18 -0.15
C THR A 57 -0.92 4.60 -0.05
N HIS A 58 0.35 4.84 -0.41
CA HIS A 58 0.97 6.16 -0.39
C HIS A 58 2.30 6.20 -1.17
N TYR A 59 2.85 7.41 -1.38
CA TYR A 59 4.00 7.63 -2.27
C TYR A 59 5.38 7.15 -1.78
N HIS A 60 5.55 6.66 -0.55
CA HIS A 60 6.89 6.36 -0.05
C HIS A 60 7.56 5.24 -0.86
N VAL A 61 8.89 5.34 -1.00
CA VAL A 61 9.70 4.53 -1.93
C VAL A 61 9.65 3.03 -1.66
N ASP A 62 9.38 2.65 -0.43
CA ASP A 62 9.20 1.29 0.02
C ASP A 62 7.80 0.75 -0.22
N HIS A 63 6.87 1.56 -0.72
CA HIS A 63 5.54 1.16 -1.18
C HIS A 63 5.40 1.28 -2.70
N VAL A 64 6.07 2.23 -3.35
CA VAL A 64 5.97 2.44 -4.82
C VAL A 64 7.21 2.01 -5.60
N GLY A 65 8.27 1.59 -4.93
CA GLY A 65 9.57 1.34 -5.53
C GLY A 65 9.57 0.28 -6.63
N GLY A 66 8.75 -0.76 -6.49
CA GLY A 66 8.63 -1.83 -7.47
C GLY A 66 7.79 -1.49 -8.71
N LEU A 67 7.07 -0.37 -8.73
CA LEU A 67 6.05 -0.08 -9.76
C LEU A 67 6.60 -0.11 -11.18
N SER A 68 7.73 0.54 -11.46
CA SER A 68 8.28 0.63 -12.83
C SER A 68 8.53 -0.76 -13.44
N ARG A 69 9.09 -1.68 -12.65
CA ARG A 69 9.33 -3.05 -13.12
C ARG A 69 8.05 -3.84 -13.35
N ILE A 70 7.06 -3.69 -12.46
CA ILE A 70 5.77 -4.40 -12.58
C ILE A 70 5.01 -3.87 -13.80
N TYR A 71 4.97 -2.55 -13.97
CA TYR A 71 4.31 -1.87 -15.08
C TYR A 71 4.91 -2.27 -16.43
N GLU A 72 6.25 -2.26 -16.56
CA GLU A 72 6.94 -2.69 -17.79
C GLU A 72 6.59 -4.13 -18.22
N LYS A 73 6.28 -5.02 -17.27
CA LYS A 73 5.98 -6.43 -17.55
C LYS A 73 4.49 -6.69 -17.78
N TYR A 74 3.61 -6.11 -16.96
CA TYR A 74 2.20 -6.49 -16.90
C TYR A 74 1.23 -5.42 -17.39
N HIS A 75 1.66 -4.15 -17.49
CA HIS A 75 0.80 -3.00 -17.84
C HIS A 75 -0.55 -2.97 -17.08
N PRO A 76 -0.56 -3.16 -15.75
CA PRO A 76 -1.82 -3.16 -14.99
C PRO A 76 -2.37 -1.74 -14.86
N GLU A 77 -3.64 -1.62 -14.47
CA GLU A 77 -4.15 -0.34 -13.97
C GLU A 77 -3.49 -0.01 -12.63
N ILE A 78 -3.02 1.23 -12.43
CA ILE A 78 -2.36 1.63 -11.18
C ILE A 78 -3.16 2.76 -10.55
N PHE A 79 -3.77 2.47 -9.40
CA PHE A 79 -4.54 3.43 -8.62
C PHE A 79 -3.69 3.96 -7.46
N VAL A 80 -3.54 5.28 -7.41
CA VAL A 80 -2.71 5.98 -6.41
C VAL A 80 -3.50 7.09 -5.72
N PRO A 81 -3.15 7.51 -4.50
CA PRO A 81 -3.86 8.62 -3.87
C PRO A 81 -3.78 9.88 -4.74
N ALA A 82 -4.94 10.51 -4.97
CA ALA A 82 -5.09 11.59 -5.95
C ALA A 82 -4.11 12.74 -5.69
N ASN A 83 -3.93 13.13 -4.42
CA ASN A 83 -3.04 14.23 -4.05
C ASN A 83 -1.56 13.83 -3.96
N GLU A 84 -1.23 12.59 -4.31
CA GLU A 84 0.13 12.04 -4.33
C GLU A 84 0.58 11.62 -5.74
N LEU A 85 -0.33 11.69 -6.72
CA LEU A 85 -0.07 11.35 -8.11
C LEU A 85 1.10 12.17 -8.70
N SER A 86 1.18 13.46 -8.38
CA SER A 86 2.28 14.36 -8.79
C SER A 86 3.64 13.89 -8.26
N ILE A 87 3.68 13.36 -7.03
CA ILE A 87 4.90 12.87 -6.40
C ILE A 87 5.34 11.56 -7.07
N ILE A 88 4.41 10.63 -7.29
CA ILE A 88 4.71 9.30 -7.86
C ILE A 88 5.07 9.39 -9.35
N SER A 89 4.38 10.25 -10.11
CA SER A 89 4.74 10.57 -11.50
C SER A 89 6.03 11.41 -11.60
N GLY A 90 6.45 12.01 -10.49
CA GLY A 90 7.66 12.80 -10.37
C GLY A 90 7.59 14.19 -11.02
N SER A 91 6.39 14.76 -11.11
CA SER A 91 6.17 16.18 -11.41
C SER A 91 6.33 17.07 -10.16
N GLU A 92 6.09 16.52 -8.97
CA GLU A 92 6.41 17.14 -7.68
C GLU A 92 7.57 16.39 -6.99
N PRO A 93 8.47 17.07 -6.27
CA PRO A 93 9.47 16.39 -5.45
C PRO A 93 8.83 15.67 -4.25
N VAL A 94 9.48 14.60 -3.78
CA VAL A 94 9.18 14.01 -2.47
C VAL A 94 9.36 15.06 -1.37
N PRO A 95 8.35 15.29 -0.51
CA PRO A 95 8.45 16.22 0.62
C PRO A 95 9.68 15.94 1.50
N PRO A 96 10.44 16.98 1.88
CA PRO A 96 11.62 16.79 2.72
C PRO A 96 11.22 16.37 4.13
N LYS A 97 11.95 15.40 4.71
CA LYS A 97 11.81 15.05 6.14
C LYS A 97 12.76 15.92 6.98
N PRO A 98 12.32 16.48 8.13
CA PRO A 98 13.09 17.46 8.91
C PRO A 98 14.51 16.99 9.31
N PHE A 99 14.69 15.68 9.47
CA PHE A 99 15.93 15.06 9.95
C PHE A 99 16.76 14.38 8.86
N LEU A 100 16.33 14.42 7.61
CA LEU A 100 17.06 13.84 6.49
C LEU A 100 17.73 14.95 5.66
N PRO A 101 19.01 14.78 5.26
CA PRO A 101 19.65 15.69 4.32
C PRO A 101 18.83 15.85 3.03
N LYS A 102 18.74 17.08 2.48
CA LYS A 102 17.92 17.36 1.29
C LYS A 102 18.21 16.42 0.10
N PHE A 103 19.47 15.99 -0.08
CA PHE A 103 19.86 15.06 -1.15
C PHE A 103 19.32 13.63 -0.95
N ALA A 104 18.97 13.23 0.29
CA ALA A 104 18.37 11.94 0.57
C ALA A 104 17.01 11.81 -0.13
N SER A 105 16.25 12.89 -0.26
CA SER A 105 14.98 12.91 -1.00
C SER A 105 15.13 12.54 -2.48
N THR A 106 16.30 12.76 -3.08
CA THR A 106 16.61 12.35 -4.45
C THR A 106 16.89 10.85 -4.55
N ILE A 107 17.60 10.30 -3.56
CA ILE A 107 17.93 8.86 -3.48
C ILE A 107 16.67 8.04 -3.17
N MET A 108 15.74 8.60 -2.41
CA MET A 108 14.46 7.99 -2.06
C MET A 108 13.40 8.14 -3.15
N ARG A 109 13.74 8.48 -4.39
CA ARG A 109 12.76 8.52 -5.49
C ARG A 109 12.64 7.14 -6.12
N ALA A 110 11.42 6.64 -6.21
CA ALA A 110 11.11 5.53 -7.09
C ALA A 110 11.27 5.96 -8.56
N ARG A 111 11.51 4.97 -9.43
CA ARG A 111 11.43 5.21 -10.88
C ARG A 111 10.00 5.63 -11.23
N LYS A 112 9.89 6.67 -12.06
CA LYS A 112 8.61 7.22 -12.49
C LYS A 112 7.82 6.18 -13.28
N VAL A 113 6.51 6.17 -13.07
CA VAL A 113 5.56 5.36 -13.83
C VAL A 113 4.51 6.27 -14.43
N LYS A 114 4.07 5.94 -15.64
CA LYS A 114 3.04 6.68 -16.38
C LYS A 114 1.67 6.01 -16.17
N ASP A 115 0.62 6.64 -16.70
CA ASP A 115 -0.76 6.09 -16.71
C ASP A 115 -1.31 5.76 -15.32
N LEU A 116 -0.92 6.55 -14.33
CA LEU A 116 -1.45 6.48 -12.97
C LEU A 116 -2.88 7.05 -12.95
N LYS A 117 -3.76 6.37 -12.24
CA LYS A 117 -5.14 6.79 -12.01
C LYS A 117 -5.33 7.21 -10.55
N PRO A 118 -6.14 8.24 -10.26
CA PRO A 118 -6.57 8.53 -8.90
C PRO A 118 -7.27 7.31 -8.28
N SER A 119 -7.02 7.04 -7.00
CA SER A 119 -7.67 5.97 -6.26
C SER A 119 -9.18 6.19 -6.12
N SER A 120 -9.65 7.44 -6.25
CA SER A 120 -11.08 7.79 -6.32
C SER A 120 -11.78 7.22 -7.56
N ASP A 121 -11.02 6.92 -8.60
CA ASP A 121 -11.54 6.41 -9.88
C ASP A 121 -11.56 4.87 -9.86
N MET A 122 -11.12 4.25 -8.77
CA MET A 122 -11.15 2.81 -8.57
C MET A 122 -12.60 2.33 -8.52
N ASN A 123 -12.96 1.45 -9.45
CA ASN A 123 -14.24 0.77 -9.48
C ASN A 123 -14.03 -0.75 -9.52
N ILE A 124 -13.60 -1.30 -8.39
CA ILE A 124 -13.36 -2.74 -8.21
C ILE A 124 -14.35 -3.26 -7.17
N SER A 125 -15.22 -4.17 -7.60
CA SER A 125 -16.21 -4.80 -6.73
C SER A 125 -15.55 -5.49 -5.53
N GLY A 126 -16.15 -5.33 -4.35
CA GLY A 126 -15.65 -5.92 -3.11
C GLY A 126 -14.46 -5.21 -2.45
N ILE A 127 -13.93 -4.13 -3.04
CA ILE A 127 -12.85 -3.32 -2.45
C ILE A 127 -13.32 -1.87 -2.27
N GLU A 128 -13.40 -1.41 -1.03
CA GLU A 128 -13.71 -0.02 -0.68
C GLU A 128 -12.42 0.79 -0.45
N LEU A 129 -12.36 2.00 -1.01
CA LEU A 129 -11.32 2.98 -0.70
C LEU A 129 -11.59 3.63 0.66
N VAL A 130 -10.61 3.61 1.56
CA VAL A 130 -10.67 4.28 2.85
C VAL A 130 -9.61 5.37 2.91
N LYS A 131 -10.01 6.62 3.08
CA LYS A 131 -9.07 7.74 3.30
C LYS A 131 -8.45 7.62 4.69
N THR A 132 -7.12 7.57 4.75
CA THR A 132 -6.36 7.41 6.00
C THR A 132 -5.17 8.37 6.04
N PRO A 133 -5.39 9.69 5.88
CA PRO A 133 -4.31 10.67 5.85
C PRO A 133 -3.59 10.74 7.20
N GLY A 134 -2.36 11.26 7.18
CA GLY A 134 -1.58 11.53 8.39
C GLY A 134 -0.17 10.96 8.30
N HIS A 135 -0.01 9.74 7.80
CA HIS A 135 1.32 9.23 7.46
C HIS A 135 1.90 10.04 6.29
N THR A 136 1.15 10.13 5.20
CA THR A 136 1.34 11.11 4.13
C THR A 136 0.11 12.01 4.02
N ARG A 137 0.13 12.96 3.08
CA ARG A 137 -0.93 13.98 2.96
C ARG A 137 -2.28 13.38 2.56
N ASP A 138 -2.28 12.28 1.82
CA ASP A 138 -3.48 11.65 1.29
C ASP A 138 -3.38 10.12 1.31
N SER A 139 -2.61 9.54 2.26
CA SER A 139 -2.51 8.08 2.40
C SER A 139 -3.89 7.42 2.43
N THR A 140 -4.00 6.27 1.77
CA THR A 140 -5.22 5.49 1.65
C THR A 140 -5.03 4.06 2.13
N SER A 141 -6.11 3.50 2.63
CA SER A 141 -6.24 2.08 2.95
C SER A 141 -7.32 1.46 2.07
N TYR A 142 -7.30 0.14 1.93
CA TYR A 142 -8.25 -0.60 1.10
C TYR A 142 -8.98 -1.64 1.94
N TYR A 143 -10.31 -1.66 1.88
CA TYR A 143 -11.14 -2.48 2.75
C TYR A 143 -11.97 -3.49 1.97
N LEU A 144 -11.77 -4.77 2.27
CA LEU A 144 -12.56 -5.88 1.75
C LEU A 144 -13.65 -6.18 2.76
N LYS A 145 -14.79 -5.52 2.60
CA LYS A 145 -15.87 -5.48 3.60
C LYS A 145 -16.42 -6.85 3.96
N GLU A 146 -16.70 -7.68 2.96
CA GLU A 146 -17.25 -9.03 3.16
C GLU A 146 -16.27 -9.94 3.91
N GLN A 147 -14.96 -9.75 3.73
CA GLN A 147 -13.92 -10.55 4.39
C GLN A 147 -13.49 -9.94 5.74
N LYS A 148 -13.96 -8.73 6.04
CA LYS A 148 -13.50 -7.89 7.16
C LYS A 148 -11.97 -7.77 7.17
N VAL A 149 -11.36 -7.40 6.04
CA VAL A 149 -9.90 -7.24 5.89
C VAL A 149 -9.57 -5.83 5.44
N VAL A 150 -8.63 -5.17 6.12
CA VAL A 150 -8.13 -3.84 5.74
C VAL A 150 -6.63 -3.89 5.45
N PHE A 151 -6.24 -3.44 4.26
CA PHE A 151 -4.86 -3.17 3.90
C PHE A 151 -4.54 -1.73 4.31
N SER A 152 -3.84 -1.56 5.44
CA SER A 152 -3.75 -0.27 6.11
C SER A 152 -2.59 0.62 5.66
N GLY A 153 -1.67 0.10 4.86
CA GLY A 153 -0.38 0.75 4.62
C GLY A 153 0.24 1.17 5.96
N ASP A 154 0.66 2.43 6.04
CA ASP A 154 1.30 2.97 7.23
C ASP A 154 0.36 3.74 8.17
N ALA A 155 -0.95 3.73 7.90
CA ALA A 155 -1.95 4.31 8.79
C ALA A 155 -2.19 3.46 10.05
N ALA A 156 -1.96 2.15 9.97
CA ALA A 156 -1.93 1.24 11.11
C ALA A 156 -0.90 0.14 10.86
N VAL A 157 0.33 0.36 11.33
CA VAL A 157 1.42 -0.62 11.32
C VAL A 157 1.43 -1.46 12.59
N ASN A 158 2.11 -2.60 12.57
CA ASN A 158 2.28 -3.43 13.75
C ASN A 158 3.44 -2.93 14.62
N LEU A 159 3.12 -2.42 15.81
CA LEU A 159 4.08 -2.03 16.83
C LEU A 159 4.05 -3.06 17.97
N LYS A 160 4.84 -4.13 17.83
CA LYS A 160 4.95 -5.22 18.81
C LYS A 160 3.60 -5.88 19.13
N GLY A 161 2.83 -6.20 18.10
CA GLY A 161 1.53 -6.85 18.20
C GLY A 161 0.35 -5.89 18.39
N VAL A 162 0.60 -4.58 18.48
CA VAL A 162 -0.45 -3.56 18.66
C VAL A 162 -0.52 -2.65 17.43
N PRO A 163 -1.72 -2.38 16.87
CA PRO A 163 -1.87 -1.40 15.81
C PRO A 163 -1.45 -0.01 16.28
N GLY A 164 -0.53 0.61 15.56
CA GLY A 164 -0.03 1.96 15.82
C GLY A 164 0.40 2.67 14.54
N TYR A 165 0.94 3.89 14.66
CA TYR A 165 1.60 4.58 13.55
C TYR A 165 2.97 5.11 14.00
N ASN A 166 3.87 5.31 13.04
CA ASN A 166 5.19 5.84 13.33
C ASN A 166 5.16 7.37 13.43
N LYS A 167 5.18 7.90 14.66
CA LYS A 167 5.13 9.34 14.94
C LYS A 167 6.24 10.15 14.25
N GLY A 168 7.44 9.58 14.10
CA GLY A 168 8.56 10.26 13.44
C GLY A 168 8.40 10.36 11.91
N PHE A 169 7.49 9.57 11.34
CA PHE A 169 7.25 9.50 9.90
C PHE A 169 5.89 10.10 9.50
N ALA A 170 5.04 10.45 10.46
CA ALA A 170 3.75 11.06 10.20
C ALA A 170 3.91 12.52 9.72
N ALA A 171 3.46 12.81 8.51
CA ALA A 171 3.35 14.17 7.99
C ALA A 171 2.38 15.03 8.84
N ASN A 172 1.34 14.43 9.40
CA ASN A 172 0.41 15.07 10.33
C ASN A 172 0.00 14.06 11.44
N PRO A 173 0.57 14.16 12.65
CA PRO A 173 0.27 13.24 13.75
C PRO A 173 -1.20 13.22 14.20
N GLU A 174 -1.90 14.36 14.14
CA GLU A 174 -3.31 14.44 14.52
C GLU A 174 -4.18 13.62 13.56
N ASN A 175 -3.96 13.78 12.25
CA ASN A 175 -4.64 12.98 11.24
C ASN A 175 -4.24 11.51 11.32
N ALA A 176 -2.97 11.21 11.59
CA ALA A 176 -2.50 9.83 11.74
C ALA A 176 -3.19 9.12 12.91
N GLU A 177 -3.37 9.81 14.04
CA GLU A 177 -4.12 9.30 15.18
C GLU A 177 -5.61 9.05 14.84
N LYS A 178 -6.25 9.99 14.13
CA LYS A 178 -7.64 9.82 13.66
C LYS A 178 -7.78 8.62 12.73
N SER A 179 -6.86 8.46 11.78
CA SER A 179 -6.83 7.34 10.82
C SER A 179 -6.59 6.00 11.53
N LEU A 180 -5.65 5.94 12.47
CA LEU A 180 -5.42 4.76 13.31
C LEU A 180 -6.68 4.40 14.09
N LYS A 181 -7.33 5.38 14.73
CA LYS A 181 -8.56 5.15 15.48
C LYS A 181 -9.67 4.60 14.59
N ALA A 182 -9.85 5.15 13.39
CA ALA A 182 -10.84 4.67 12.42
C ALA A 182 -10.58 3.19 12.05
N ILE A 183 -9.34 2.83 11.71
CA ILE A 183 -8.95 1.44 11.38
C ILE A 183 -9.21 0.51 12.57
N ARG A 184 -8.83 0.90 13.79
CA ARG A 184 -9.03 0.07 15.00
C ARG A 184 -10.50 -0.22 15.30
N THR A 185 -11.41 0.60 14.82
CA THR A 185 -12.86 0.42 15.02
C THR A 185 -13.56 -0.36 13.90
N MET A 186 -12.84 -0.81 12.87
CA MET A 186 -13.44 -1.50 11.71
C MET A 186 -13.83 -2.96 11.95
N ASP A 187 -13.52 -3.55 13.12
CA ASP A 187 -13.72 -4.99 13.38
C ASP A 187 -13.13 -5.84 12.24
N ALA A 188 -11.84 -5.69 11.97
CA ALA A 188 -11.19 -6.21 10.78
C ALA A 188 -9.81 -6.85 11.06
N LEU A 189 -9.41 -7.76 10.19
CA LEU A 189 -8.02 -8.21 10.06
C LEU A 189 -7.22 -7.10 9.38
N ILE A 190 -6.23 -6.56 10.10
CA ILE A 190 -5.33 -5.53 9.60
C ILE A 190 -4.13 -6.20 8.92
N LEU A 191 -3.91 -5.84 7.66
CA LEU A 191 -2.77 -6.19 6.85
C LEU A 191 -1.91 -4.93 6.64
N PRO A 192 -0.89 -4.70 7.48
CA PRO A 192 -0.15 -3.44 7.52
C PRO A 192 0.88 -3.31 6.42
N GLY A 193 1.31 -2.08 6.16
CA GLY A 193 2.52 -1.78 5.37
C GLY A 193 3.78 -2.34 6.03
N HIS A 194 3.87 -2.30 7.37
CA HIS A 194 5.01 -2.87 8.10
C HIS A 194 4.60 -3.76 9.27
N GLY A 195 5.35 -4.85 9.42
CA GLY A 195 5.19 -5.85 10.47
C GLY A 195 4.13 -6.91 10.14
N ASP A 196 3.66 -7.61 11.16
CA ASP A 196 2.76 -8.75 11.02
C ASP A 196 1.28 -8.35 11.00
N LYS A 197 0.45 -9.21 10.41
CA LYS A 197 -1.01 -9.07 10.44
C LYS A 197 -1.52 -9.00 11.89
N MET A 198 -2.58 -8.22 12.11
CA MET A 198 -3.21 -8.06 13.42
C MET A 198 -4.71 -8.29 13.29
N ASP A 199 -5.23 -9.28 13.99
CA ASP A 199 -6.66 -9.62 13.93
C ASP A 199 -7.42 -8.89 15.04
N LEU A 200 -8.28 -7.94 14.68
CA LEU A 200 -9.16 -7.24 15.62
C LEU A 200 -10.62 -7.67 15.50
N ARG A 201 -10.91 -8.67 14.66
CA ARG A 201 -12.27 -9.17 14.47
C ARG A 201 -12.76 -9.84 15.75
N THR A 202 -13.99 -9.54 16.12
CA THR A 202 -14.70 -10.12 17.24
C THR A 202 -15.58 -11.28 16.78
N GLY A 203 -15.63 -12.36 17.56
CA GLY A 203 -16.52 -13.50 17.32
C GLY A 203 -16.07 -14.52 16.27
N ILE A 204 -14.75 -14.71 16.11
CA ILE A 204 -14.16 -15.82 15.33
C ILE A 204 -13.95 -17.04 16.23
#